data_AF-A0A3S1DMG1-F1
#
_entry.id   AF-A0A3S1DMG1-F1
#
_cell.length_a   1.000
_cell.length_b   1.000
_cell.length_c   1.000
_cell.angle_alpha   90.00
_cell.angle_beta   90.00
_cell.angle_gamma   90.00
#
_symmetry.space_group_name_H-M   'P 1'
#
loop_
_entity.id
_entity.type
_entity.pdbx_description
1 polymer ?
#
loop_
_entity_poly.entity_id
_entity_poly.type
_entity_poly.pdbx_seq_one_letter_code
_entity_poly.pdbx_strand_id
1 'polypeptide(L)'
;MTVKTSSTRKNGTVRTGPEAGAEPIPLRYGDDPYVWACWLYYEDHMTQGDIAEIMGISRATVNSYLADARARGIVNISLEPSRLSSLSIAQELKRHFGLHDCLVVPSDDNARPLIDRLGTAAAQALTKLLKSGDTVAVAWGRTVLAIGEQASVPGLQDVTVVQATGGTRASFAYT
;
A
#
# COMPACT_ATOMS: atom_id res chain seq x y z
N MET A 1 82.28 -10.05 -6.39
CA MET A 1 82.37 -10.04 -4.92
C MET A 1 81.35 -9.05 -4.38
N THR A 2 80.20 -9.57 -3.91
CA THR A 2 79.56 -9.38 -2.59
C THR A 2 79.86 -8.05 -1.83
N VAL A 3 78.91 -7.29 -1.24
CA VAL A 3 77.98 -7.62 -0.14
C VAL A 3 76.99 -6.44 0.15
N LYS A 4 75.71 -6.78 0.43
CA LYS A 4 74.64 -6.25 1.37
C LYS A 4 74.57 -4.73 1.72
N THR A 5 73.43 -4.10 2.06
CA THR A 5 72.48 -4.47 3.15
C THR A 5 71.23 -3.57 3.15
N SER A 6 70.11 -4.16 3.58
CA SER A 6 68.80 -3.62 3.98
C SER A 6 68.81 -2.42 4.96
N SER A 7 67.74 -1.60 4.95
CA SER A 7 66.92 -1.28 6.16
C SER A 7 65.94 -0.10 5.93
N THR A 8 64.65 -0.40 6.11
CA THR A 8 63.59 0.37 6.80
C THR A 8 63.22 1.80 6.35
N ARG A 9 61.99 1.97 5.83
CA ARG A 9 61.25 3.24 5.89
C ARG A 9 60.00 3.13 6.75
N LYS A 10 59.91 4.15 7.61
CA LYS A 10 58.96 4.45 8.67
C LYS A 10 57.51 4.62 8.19
N ASN A 11 56.60 4.18 9.04
CA ASN A 11 55.15 4.39 9.03
C ASN A 11 54.71 5.81 8.63
N GLY A 12 53.79 5.88 7.67
CA GLY A 12 52.83 6.95 7.51
C GLY A 12 51.43 6.39 7.76
N THR A 13 50.82 6.79 8.86
CA THR A 13 49.45 6.47 9.31
C THR A 13 48.42 6.78 8.22
N VAL A 14 47.81 5.74 7.66
CA VAL A 14 46.62 5.83 6.80
C VAL A 14 45.39 5.76 7.68
N ARG A 15 44.52 6.76 7.53
CA ARG A 15 43.27 6.94 8.27
C ARG A 15 42.32 5.78 7.96
N THR A 16 41.85 5.13 9.02
CA THR A 16 40.75 4.17 9.04
C THR A 16 39.43 4.89 8.76
N GLY A 17 38.76 4.49 7.69
CA GLY A 17 37.33 4.73 7.40
C GLY A 17 36.68 3.37 7.11
N PRO A 18 35.38 3.18 7.40
CA PRO A 18 34.80 1.87 7.60
C PRO A 18 34.67 1.12 6.28
N GLU A 19 35.21 -0.10 6.25
CA GLU A 19 34.90 -1.12 5.25
C GLU A 19 33.43 -1.53 5.46
N ALA A 20 32.51 -0.82 4.80
CA ALA A 20 31.12 -1.24 4.70
C ALA A 20 31.09 -2.48 3.79
N GLY A 21 30.78 -3.62 4.42
CA GLY A 21 30.80 -4.94 3.80
C GLY A 21 29.86 -5.03 2.61
N ALA A 22 30.44 -5.23 1.43
CA ALA A 22 29.77 -5.97 0.39
C ALA A 22 29.66 -7.42 0.89
N GLU A 23 28.54 -7.79 1.50
CA GLU A 23 28.28 -9.21 1.77
C GLU A 23 28.24 -9.94 0.42
N PRO A 24 29.15 -10.89 0.18
CA PRO A 24 29.18 -11.60 -1.08
C PRO A 24 27.88 -12.40 -1.22
N ILE A 25 27.29 -12.34 -2.41
CA ILE A 25 26.10 -13.13 -2.78
C ILE A 25 26.32 -14.56 -2.28
N PRO A 26 25.42 -15.12 -1.45
CA PRO A 26 25.61 -16.48 -0.92
C PRO A 26 25.83 -17.44 -2.09
N LEU A 27 26.76 -18.39 -1.91
CA LEU A 27 27.25 -19.36 -2.92
C LEU A 27 26.18 -20.17 -3.69
N ARG A 28 24.89 -20.01 -3.35
CA ARG A 28 23.73 -20.64 -4.00
C ARG A 28 22.93 -19.73 -4.94
N TYR A 29 23.12 -18.40 -4.88
CA TYR A 29 22.35 -17.40 -5.65
C TYR A 29 23.19 -16.64 -6.70
N GLY A 30 24.48 -16.99 -6.84
CA GLY A 30 25.51 -16.24 -7.54
C GLY A 30 25.35 -15.99 -9.05
N ASP A 31 24.29 -16.49 -9.69
CA ASP A 31 24.09 -16.31 -11.14
C ASP A 31 22.84 -15.48 -11.52
N ASP A 32 21.98 -15.13 -10.56
CA ASP A 32 20.76 -14.35 -10.85
C ASP A 32 20.69 -13.03 -10.04
N PRO A 33 21.16 -11.90 -10.60
CA PRO A 33 21.10 -10.60 -9.93
C PRO A 33 19.66 -10.10 -9.70
N TYR A 34 18.66 -10.64 -10.42
CA TYR A 34 17.25 -10.30 -10.23
C TYR A 34 16.72 -10.92 -8.94
N VAL A 35 17.02 -12.20 -8.69
CA VAL A 35 16.60 -12.91 -7.47
C VAL A 35 17.22 -12.27 -6.24
N TRP A 36 18.51 -11.93 -6.29
CA TRP A 36 19.20 -11.30 -5.17
C TRP A 36 18.65 -9.91 -4.83
N ALA A 37 18.44 -9.06 -5.85
CA ALA A 37 17.81 -7.75 -5.64
C ALA A 37 16.40 -7.87 -5.06
N CYS A 38 15.62 -8.88 -5.49
CA CYS A 38 14.29 -9.13 -4.96
C CYS A 38 14.31 -9.62 -3.51
N TRP A 39 15.25 -10.49 -3.13
CA TRP A 39 15.37 -10.96 -1.76
C TRP A 39 15.67 -9.81 -0.79
N LEU A 40 16.67 -8.98 -1.11
CA LEU A 40 17.01 -7.80 -0.29
C LEU A 40 15.83 -6.81 -0.15
N TYR A 41 15.02 -6.68 -1.21
CA TYR A 41 13.89 -5.74 -1.21
C TYR A 41 12.65 -6.29 -0.49
N TYR A 42 12.26 -7.54 -0.77
CA TYR A 42 11.00 -8.11 -0.31
C TYR A 42 11.12 -8.86 1.02
N GLU A 43 12.23 -9.55 1.27
CA GLU A 43 12.47 -10.31 2.51
C GLU A 43 13.13 -9.41 3.57
N ASP A 44 14.24 -8.76 3.22
CA ASP A 44 15.02 -7.94 4.16
C ASP A 44 14.50 -6.50 4.31
N HIS A 45 13.47 -6.13 3.54
CA HIS A 45 12.82 -4.81 3.58
C HIS A 45 13.79 -3.62 3.40
N MET A 46 14.89 -3.82 2.68
CA MET A 46 15.89 -2.78 2.47
C MET A 46 15.42 -1.72 1.48
N THR A 47 15.91 -0.49 1.62
CA THR A 47 15.64 0.53 0.62
C THR A 47 16.44 0.26 -0.64
N GLN A 48 15.95 0.73 -1.79
CA GLN A 48 16.66 0.59 -3.07
C GLN A 48 18.03 1.29 -3.08
N GLY A 49 18.25 2.25 -2.17
CA GLY A 49 19.55 2.88 -1.96
C GLY A 49 20.53 1.92 -1.29
N ASP A 50 20.11 1.31 -0.19
CA ASP A 50 20.93 0.35 0.56
C ASP A 50 21.26 -0.88 -0.29
N ILE A 51 20.29 -1.36 -1.09
CA ILE A 51 20.49 -2.47 -2.03
C ILE A 51 21.53 -2.10 -3.10
N ALA A 52 21.51 -0.86 -3.58
CA ALA A 52 22.46 -0.39 -4.58
C ALA A 52 23.89 -0.39 -4.02
N GLU A 53 24.06 0.00 -2.75
CA GLU A 53 25.33 -0.05 -2.04
C GLU A 53 25.82 -1.50 -1.84
N ILE A 54 24.94 -2.40 -1.39
CA ILE A 54 25.27 -3.83 -1.17
C ILE A 54 25.66 -4.53 -2.48
N MET A 55 24.93 -4.26 -3.55
CA MET A 55 25.16 -4.90 -4.85
C MET A 55 26.25 -4.19 -5.68
N GLY A 56 26.74 -3.03 -5.24
CA GLY A 56 27.72 -2.23 -5.99
C GLY A 56 27.21 -1.70 -7.34
N ILE A 57 25.89 -1.43 -7.44
CA ILE A 57 25.24 -0.96 -8.68
C ILE A 57 24.51 0.36 -8.45
N SER A 58 23.97 0.97 -9.51
CA SER A 58 23.17 2.19 -9.36
C SER A 58 21.76 1.89 -8.87
N ARG A 59 21.12 2.83 -8.15
CA ARG A 59 19.70 2.74 -7.78
C ARG A 59 18.78 2.55 -9.00
N ALA A 60 19.12 3.13 -10.15
CA ALA A 60 18.38 2.93 -11.39
C ALA A 60 18.47 1.47 -11.87
N THR A 61 19.64 0.84 -11.73
CA THR A 61 19.85 -0.58 -12.04
C THR A 61 19.04 -1.48 -11.11
N VAL A 62 19.01 -1.19 -9.80
CA VAL A 62 18.14 -1.90 -8.84
C VAL A 62 16.68 -1.80 -9.24
N ASN A 63 16.20 -0.61 -9.63
CA ASN A 63 14.83 -0.42 -10.11
C ASN A 63 14.53 -1.27 -11.34
N SER A 64 15.44 -1.29 -12.33
CA SER A 64 15.31 -2.13 -13.51
C SER A 64 15.30 -3.61 -13.16
N TYR A 65 16.15 -4.06 -12.23
CA TYR A 65 16.16 -5.47 -11.80
C TYR A 65 14.86 -5.87 -11.12
N LEU A 66 14.32 -5.05 -10.22
CA LEU A 66 13.03 -5.32 -9.58
C LEU A 66 11.88 -5.30 -10.60
N ALA A 67 11.93 -4.42 -11.61
CA ALA A 67 10.94 -4.36 -12.67
C ALA A 67 11.01 -5.57 -13.61
N ASP A 68 12.21 -5.94 -14.06
CA ASP A 68 12.46 -7.11 -14.90
C ASP A 68 12.09 -8.41 -14.18
N ALA A 69 12.39 -8.52 -12.88
CA ALA A 69 12.00 -9.66 -12.06
C ALA A 69 10.48 -9.85 -12.02
N ARG A 70 9.72 -8.75 -11.91
CA ARG A 70 8.25 -8.79 -12.02
C ARG A 70 7.79 -9.14 -13.42
N ALA A 71 8.38 -8.56 -14.45
CA ALA A 71 8.00 -8.80 -15.85
C ALA A 71 8.28 -10.24 -16.30
N ARG A 72 9.36 -10.86 -15.79
CA ARG A 72 9.75 -12.24 -16.06
C ARG A 72 9.05 -13.26 -15.15
N GLY A 73 8.23 -12.80 -14.19
CA GLY A 73 7.53 -13.67 -13.24
C GLY A 73 8.43 -14.33 -12.19
N ILE A 74 9.65 -13.81 -11.97
CA ILE A 74 10.57 -14.24 -10.91
C ILE A 74 9.96 -13.91 -9.53
N VAL A 75 9.23 -12.80 -9.44
CA VAL A 75 8.42 -12.43 -8.27
C VAL A 75 6.97 -12.25 -8.68
N ASN A 76 6.09 -12.95 -7.97
CA ASN A 76 4.64 -12.80 -8.10
C ASN A 76 4.06 -12.23 -6.81
N ILE A 77 3.42 -11.08 -6.90
CA ILE A 77 2.70 -10.49 -5.76
C ILE A 77 1.30 -11.08 -5.78
N SER A 78 1.01 -11.96 -4.83
CA SER A 78 -0.34 -12.49 -4.63
C SER A 78 -1.14 -11.53 -3.75
N LEU A 79 -2.22 -11.00 -4.30
CA LEU A 79 -3.22 -10.27 -3.55
C LEU A 79 -4.39 -11.21 -3.27
N GLU A 80 -5.03 -11.03 -2.12
CA GLU A 80 -6.18 -11.83 -1.75
C GLU A 80 -7.30 -11.71 -2.84
N PRO A 81 -7.79 -12.83 -3.42
CA PRO A 81 -8.64 -12.80 -4.61
C PRO A 81 -9.94 -12.02 -4.46
N SER A 82 -10.59 -12.04 -3.29
CA SER A 82 -11.85 -11.33 -3.08
C SER A 82 -11.67 -9.81 -3.07
N ARG A 83 -10.57 -9.31 -2.51
CA ARG A 83 -10.16 -7.90 -2.60
C ARG A 83 -9.79 -7.49 -4.01
N LEU A 84 -9.07 -8.34 -4.75
CA LEU A 84 -8.67 -8.05 -6.14
C LEU A 84 -9.89 -7.97 -7.06
N SER A 85 -10.83 -8.92 -6.95
CA SER A 85 -12.06 -8.93 -7.74
C SER A 85 -12.88 -7.66 -7.51
N SER A 86 -13.06 -7.28 -6.24
CA SER A 86 -13.81 -6.07 -5.88
C SER A 86 -13.14 -4.78 -6.37
N LEU A 87 -11.82 -4.72 -6.33
CA LEU A 87 -11.05 -3.59 -6.88
C LEU A 87 -11.21 -3.48 -8.40
N SER A 88 -11.08 -4.60 -9.13
CA SER A 88 -11.21 -4.61 -10.58
C SER A 88 -12.61 -4.18 -11.04
N ILE A 89 -13.66 -4.73 -10.41
CA ILE A 89 -15.05 -4.37 -10.68
C ILE A 89 -15.29 -2.88 -10.38
N ALA A 90 -14.78 -2.37 -9.25
CA ALA A 90 -14.91 -0.95 -8.92
C ALA A 90 -14.29 -0.04 -9.98
N GLN A 91 -13.10 -0.38 -10.50
CA GLN A 91 -12.44 0.37 -11.56
C GLN A 91 -13.23 0.35 -12.89
N GLU A 92 -13.77 -0.81 -13.25
CA GLU A 92 -14.61 -0.96 -14.43
C GLU A 92 -15.91 -0.16 -14.31
N LEU A 93 -16.59 -0.21 -13.16
CA LEU A 93 -17.78 0.59 -12.88
C LEU A 93 -17.49 2.09 -12.97
N LYS A 94 -16.38 2.56 -12.39
CA LYS A 94 -15.96 3.97 -12.51
C LYS A 94 -15.78 4.38 -13.96
N ARG A 95 -15.06 3.58 -14.75
CA ARG A 95 -14.80 3.89 -16.16
C ARG A 95 -16.06 3.84 -17.01
N HIS A 96 -16.90 2.83 -16.80
CA HIS A 96 -18.09 2.62 -17.61
C HIS A 96 -19.17 3.69 -17.35
N PHE A 97 -19.39 4.04 -16.08
CA PHE A 97 -20.43 5.00 -15.69
C PHE A 97 -19.90 6.43 -15.44
N GLY A 98 -18.60 6.67 -15.58
CA GLY A 98 -17.99 7.98 -15.33
C GLY A 98 -18.06 8.42 -13.86
N LEU A 99 -17.99 7.48 -12.92
CA LEU A 99 -18.13 7.79 -11.48
C LEU A 99 -16.83 8.42 -10.94
N HIS A 100 -16.98 9.43 -10.08
CA HIS A 100 -15.86 9.97 -9.29
C HIS A 100 -15.20 8.90 -8.44
N ASP A 101 -16.02 8.08 -7.76
CA ASP A 101 -15.53 6.93 -7.01
C ASP A 101 -16.51 5.76 -6.96
N CYS A 102 -15.99 4.57 -6.66
CA CYS A 102 -16.77 3.36 -6.51
C CYS A 102 -16.12 2.44 -5.49
N LEU A 103 -16.93 1.91 -4.57
CA LEU A 103 -16.52 0.92 -3.60
C LEU A 103 -17.41 -0.32 -3.77
N VAL A 104 -16.79 -1.48 -3.98
CA VAL A 104 -17.48 -2.76 -4.09
C VAL A 104 -17.28 -3.52 -2.79
N VAL A 105 -18.38 -3.87 -2.13
CA VAL A 105 -18.39 -4.72 -0.94
C VAL A 105 -18.62 -6.16 -1.40
N PRO A 106 -17.66 -7.10 -1.22
CA PRO A 106 -17.82 -8.48 -1.66
C PRO A 106 -19.05 -9.14 -1.03
N SER A 107 -19.78 -10.01 -1.71
CA SER A 107 -20.76 -10.86 -1.02
C SER A 107 -20.02 -11.98 -0.30
N ASP A 108 -20.36 -12.24 0.96
CA ASP A 108 -19.82 -13.36 1.73
C ASP A 108 -20.97 -13.90 2.59
N ASP A 109 -21.35 -15.14 2.32
CA ASP A 109 -22.51 -15.80 2.93
C ASP A 109 -22.29 -16.11 4.42
N ASN A 110 -21.04 -16.12 4.89
CA ASN A 110 -20.69 -16.31 6.30
C ASN A 110 -20.45 -14.98 7.05
N ALA A 111 -20.59 -13.84 6.39
CA ALA A 111 -20.33 -12.54 6.98
C ALA A 111 -21.56 -11.95 7.69
N ARG A 112 -21.34 -10.84 8.41
CA ARG A 112 -22.41 -9.97 8.93
C ARG A 112 -23.42 -9.61 7.83
N PRO A 113 -24.68 -9.29 8.19
CA PRO A 113 -25.69 -8.86 7.22
C PRO A 113 -25.13 -7.85 6.22
N LEU A 114 -25.46 -8.04 4.93
CA LEU A 114 -24.96 -7.19 3.84
C LEU A 114 -25.18 -5.69 4.13
N ILE A 115 -26.31 -5.35 4.76
CA ILE A 115 -26.66 -3.98 5.08
C ILE A 115 -25.70 -3.32 6.08
N ASP A 116 -25.25 -4.06 7.09
CA ASP A 116 -24.29 -3.57 8.08
C ASP A 116 -22.93 -3.35 7.41
N ARG A 117 -22.54 -4.27 6.53
CA ARG A 117 -21.30 -4.19 5.77
C ARG A 117 -21.29 -3.00 4.82
N LEU A 118 -22.42 -2.74 4.15
CA LEU A 118 -22.62 -1.54 3.35
C LEU A 118 -22.57 -0.28 4.22
N GLY A 119 -23.22 -0.30 5.39
CA GLY A 119 -23.19 0.78 6.37
C GLY A 119 -21.77 1.15 6.78
N THR A 120 -20.97 0.16 7.23
CA THR A 120 -19.56 0.37 7.59
C THR A 120 -18.73 0.89 6.43
N ALA A 121 -18.87 0.28 5.25
CA ALA A 121 -18.08 0.66 4.06
C ALA A 121 -18.38 2.09 3.60
N ALA A 122 -19.65 2.47 3.55
CA ALA A 122 -20.06 3.82 3.18
C ALA A 122 -19.79 4.85 4.27
N ALA A 123 -19.86 4.49 5.56
CA ALA A 123 -19.41 5.35 6.66
C ALA A 123 -17.91 5.70 6.55
N GLN A 124 -17.06 4.72 6.21
CA GLN A 124 -15.64 4.97 5.97
C GLN A 124 -15.38 5.85 4.74
N ALA A 125 -16.19 5.69 3.68
CA ALA A 125 -16.13 6.56 2.52
C ALA A 125 -16.54 7.98 2.89
N LEU A 126 -17.57 8.14 3.72
CA LEU A 126 -18.08 9.44 4.17
C LEU A 126 -17.01 10.26 4.88
N THR A 127 -16.17 9.63 5.72
CA THR A 127 -15.03 10.30 6.38
C THR A 127 -14.03 10.91 5.38
N LYS A 128 -13.91 10.35 4.17
CA LYS A 128 -13.01 10.87 3.12
C LYS A 128 -13.68 11.93 2.23
N LEU A 129 -15.01 11.91 2.18
CA LEU A 129 -15.79 12.78 1.29
C LEU A 129 -16.21 14.08 1.98
N LEU A 130 -16.59 14.03 3.26
CA LEU A 130 -17.07 15.19 4.00
C LEU A 130 -15.93 16.14 4.41
N LYS A 131 -16.23 17.43 4.32
CA LYS A 131 -15.38 18.54 4.75
C LYS A 131 -16.16 19.48 5.65
N SER A 132 -15.45 20.27 6.45
CA SER A 132 -16.06 21.33 7.26
C SER A 132 -16.78 22.34 6.36
N GLY A 133 -17.98 22.76 6.77
CA GLY A 133 -18.86 23.65 5.99
C GLY A 133 -19.76 22.94 4.97
N ASP A 134 -19.64 21.63 4.79
CA ASP A 134 -20.49 20.89 3.84
C ASP A 134 -21.95 20.85 4.29
N THR A 135 -22.86 20.90 3.31
CA THR A 135 -24.28 20.60 3.54
C THR A 135 -24.59 19.19 3.04
N VAL A 136 -24.98 18.31 3.96
CA VAL A 136 -25.29 16.90 3.68
C VAL A 136 -26.80 16.71 3.60
N ALA A 137 -27.30 16.38 2.42
CA ALA A 137 -28.70 16.05 2.22
C ALA A 137 -28.93 14.54 2.42
N VAL A 138 -29.80 14.18 3.37
CA VAL A 138 -30.06 12.80 3.78
C VAL A 138 -31.45 12.35 3.29
N ALA A 139 -31.48 11.22 2.58
CA ALA A 139 -32.71 10.54 2.17
C ALA A 139 -33.15 9.51 3.23
N TRP A 140 -34.19 8.73 2.94
CA TRP A 140 -34.64 7.64 3.82
C TRP A 140 -34.21 6.26 3.29
N GLY A 141 -34.24 5.25 4.16
CA GLY A 141 -34.02 3.85 3.80
C GLY A 141 -33.08 3.14 4.76
N ARG A 142 -33.19 1.80 4.79
CA ARG A 142 -32.43 0.96 5.72
C ARG A 142 -30.91 1.11 5.55
N THR A 143 -30.43 1.27 4.31
CA THR A 143 -29.01 1.46 4.03
C THR A 143 -28.51 2.82 4.52
N VAL A 144 -29.30 3.88 4.35
CA VAL A 144 -28.96 5.22 4.83
C VAL A 144 -28.92 5.24 6.37
N LEU A 145 -29.87 4.57 7.01
CA LEU A 145 -29.87 4.38 8.46
C LEU A 145 -28.62 3.64 8.94
N ALA A 146 -28.29 2.50 8.31
CA ALA A 146 -27.09 1.73 8.65
C ALA A 146 -25.80 2.54 8.46
N ILE A 147 -25.73 3.43 7.48
CA ILE A 147 -24.60 4.36 7.34
C ILE A 147 -24.56 5.33 8.51
N GLY A 148 -25.69 5.94 8.87
CA GLY A 148 -25.78 6.88 9.99
C GLY A 148 -25.40 6.25 11.33
N GLU A 149 -25.79 5.01 11.58
CA GLU A 149 -25.44 4.26 12.80
C GLU A 149 -23.94 3.93 12.89
N GLN A 150 -23.27 3.78 11.75
CA GLN A 150 -21.83 3.46 11.66
C GLN A 150 -20.96 4.70 11.42
N ALA A 151 -21.55 5.85 11.09
CA ALA A 151 -20.82 7.06 10.74
C ALA A 151 -20.15 7.67 11.98
N SER A 152 -18.83 7.79 11.91
CA SER A 152 -18.04 8.55 12.87
C SER A 152 -17.08 9.44 12.08
N VAL A 153 -17.32 10.75 12.14
CA VAL A 153 -16.49 11.73 11.41
C VAL A 153 -16.03 12.81 12.39
N PRO A 154 -14.98 12.52 13.20
CA PRO A 154 -14.50 13.45 14.21
C PRO A 154 -13.85 14.68 13.57
N GLY A 155 -14.02 15.84 14.20
CA GLY A 155 -13.29 17.05 13.85
C GLY A 155 -13.86 17.89 12.71
N LEU A 156 -15.04 17.57 12.18
CA LEU A 156 -15.74 18.44 11.24
C LEU A 156 -16.39 19.63 11.96
N GLN A 157 -16.35 20.81 11.33
CA GLN A 157 -16.96 22.04 11.80
C GLN A 157 -18.00 22.54 10.78
N ASP A 158 -19.03 23.24 11.25
CA ASP A 158 -20.02 23.92 10.40
C ASP A 158 -20.73 23.02 9.36
N VAL A 159 -20.82 21.71 9.63
CA VAL A 159 -21.55 20.78 8.75
C VAL A 159 -23.04 20.93 9.00
N THR A 160 -23.80 21.14 7.93
CA THR A 160 -25.26 21.24 7.98
C THR A 160 -25.87 19.95 7.46
N VAL A 161 -26.75 19.30 8.23
CA VAL A 161 -27.50 18.13 7.76
C VAL A 161 -28.92 18.56 7.42
N VAL A 162 -29.35 18.31 6.18
CA VAL A 162 -30.68 18.64 5.68
C VAL A 162 -31.38 17.39 5.17
N GLN A 163 -32.71 17.43 5.15
CA GLN A 163 -33.50 16.34 4.60
C GLN A 163 -33.66 16.52 3.08
N ALA A 164 -33.20 15.54 2.30
CA ALA A 164 -33.23 15.59 0.83
C ALA A 164 -34.65 15.38 0.27
N THR A 165 -35.46 14.59 0.96
CA THR A 165 -36.81 14.17 0.53
C THR A 165 -37.76 14.33 1.71
N GLY A 166 -38.94 14.93 1.51
CA GLY A 166 -39.93 15.17 2.58
C GLY A 166 -40.28 13.91 3.41
N GLY A 167 -40.77 14.11 4.63
CA GLY A 167 -41.02 13.02 5.57
C GLY A 167 -42.38 12.35 5.40
N THR A 168 -42.40 11.01 5.46
CA THR A 168 -43.59 10.28 5.90
C THR A 168 -43.61 10.32 7.42
N ARG A 169 -44.70 10.79 8.04
CA ARG A 169 -44.90 10.80 9.50
C ARG A 169 -45.12 9.39 10.06
N ALA A 170 -44.21 8.45 9.82
CA ALA A 170 -44.37 7.09 10.30
C ALA A 170 -43.13 6.63 11.06
N SER A 171 -43.26 6.66 12.39
CA SER A 171 -42.47 5.84 13.28
C SER A 171 -42.87 4.39 13.04
N PHE A 172 -41.96 3.59 12.50
CA PHE A 172 -42.09 2.13 12.53
C PHE A 172 -40.87 1.58 13.24
N ALA A 173 -41.11 0.88 14.35
CA ALA A 173 -40.11 0.00 14.93
C ALA A 173 -39.93 -1.19 13.97
N TYR A 174 -38.74 -1.31 13.37
CA TYR A 174 -38.38 -2.53 12.64
C TYR A 174 -38.11 -3.63 13.68
N THR A 175 -38.86 -4.73 13.61
CA THR A 175 -38.63 -5.96 14.39
C THR A 175 -37.86 -6.94 13.54
#